data_AF-A0A2K3MMK2-F1
#
_entry.id   AF-A0A2K3MMK2-F1
#
_cell.length_a   1.000
_cell.length_b   1.000
_cell.length_c   1.000
_cell.angle_alpha   90.00
_cell.angle_beta   90.00
_cell.angle_gamma   90.00
#
_symmetry.space_group_name_H-M   'P 1'
#
loop_
_entity.id
_entity.type
_entity.pdbx_description
1 polymer ?
#
loop_
_entity_poly.entity_id
_entity_poly.type
_entity_poly.pdbx_seq_one_letter_code
_entity_poly.pdbx_strand_id
1 'polypeptide(L)'
;MEGDLNSDGTVVNNWKLVSIQQVEEVKCLARTVPIWAAGILGFTAMAQQGTFIVSQALKMDRHLGPKFQIPAGSLGVVSFIVIGLWVPFYDRICVPTLRKITKHEGGITLLQRIGIGMVFSILSMIVAGLVEKVRRDVANSNPNPLGIAPMSVMWLFPQLILIGFCEAFNIIGLIEFFNRQFPDHMRSVANAFFSCSFALANYVSSILVTTVHNVTGTHSHPDWLTNDINAGRLDYFYYLLAGIGVLNLAYFLYVSQRYHYKGSVDIQEKPQDVELGSKVELDYYPRKNDESK
;
A
#
# COMPACT_ATOMS: atom_id res chain seq x y z
N MET A 1 -33.71 12.15 -5.34
CA MET A 1 -33.00 13.04 -4.41
C MET A 1 -34.02 13.51 -3.39
N GLU A 2 -34.26 12.67 -2.39
CA GLU A 2 -35.08 13.03 -1.23
C GLU A 2 -34.19 13.92 -0.36
N GLY A 3 -34.38 15.23 -0.46
CA GLY A 3 -33.71 16.20 0.40
C GLY A 3 -34.59 16.45 1.62
N ASP A 4 -34.01 16.36 2.81
CA ASP A 4 -34.65 16.82 4.04
C ASP A 4 -35.17 18.25 3.81
N LEU A 5 -36.41 18.52 4.21
CA LEU A 5 -37.03 19.84 4.16
C LEU A 5 -36.91 20.45 5.55
N ASN A 6 -36.59 21.74 5.62
CA ASN A 6 -36.70 22.50 6.87
C ASN A 6 -38.17 22.52 7.33
N SER A 7 -38.42 22.83 8.60
CA SER A 7 -39.77 23.00 9.16
C SER A 7 -40.64 24.00 8.37
N ASP A 8 -40.01 24.89 7.62
CA ASP A 8 -40.62 25.92 6.78
C ASP A 8 -40.82 25.47 5.31
N GLY A 9 -40.59 24.19 4.98
CA GLY A 9 -40.79 23.63 3.63
C GLY A 9 -39.71 24.00 2.60
N THR A 10 -38.61 24.63 3.02
CA THR A 10 -37.46 24.92 2.15
C THR A 10 -36.50 23.73 2.10
N VAL A 11 -35.89 23.50 0.93
CA VAL A 11 -34.90 22.42 0.75
C VAL A 11 -33.69 22.68 1.65
N VAL A 12 -33.32 21.71 2.49
CA VAL A 12 -32.11 21.82 3.32
C VAL A 12 -30.89 21.97 2.41
N ASN A 13 -30.24 23.12 2.50
CA ASN A 13 -29.01 23.37 1.75
C ASN A 13 -27.82 22.81 2.53
N ASN A 14 -27.51 21.55 2.27
CA ASN A 14 -26.35 20.83 2.85
C ASN A 14 -24.99 21.48 2.52
N TRP A 15 -24.93 22.45 1.59
CA TRP A 15 -23.73 23.25 1.31
C TRP A 15 -23.56 24.47 2.24
N LYS A 16 -24.63 24.90 2.93
CA LYS A 16 -24.61 26.01 3.90
C LYS A 16 -24.71 25.55 5.35
N LEU A 17 -25.39 24.43 5.61
CA LEU A 17 -25.47 23.80 6.92
C LEU A 17 -24.80 22.42 6.86
N VAL A 18 -23.69 22.27 7.58
CA VAL A 18 -22.96 21.01 7.70
C VAL A 18 -23.13 20.51 9.13
N SER A 19 -23.52 19.24 9.31
CA SER A 19 -23.63 18.65 10.64
C SER A 19 -22.26 18.55 11.31
N ILE A 20 -22.21 18.63 12.65
CA ILE A 20 -20.98 18.43 13.42
C ILE A 20 -20.34 17.07 13.09
N GLN A 21 -21.17 16.06 12.84
CA GLN A 21 -20.73 14.73 12.44
C GLN A 21 -19.97 14.75 11.11
N GLN A 22 -20.50 15.39 10.07
CA GLN A 22 -19.83 15.54 8.77
C GLN A 22 -18.49 16.30 8.90
N VAL A 23 -18.44 17.35 9.73
CA VAL A 23 -17.19 18.08 9.99
C VAL A 23 -16.16 17.19 10.66
N GLU A 24 -16.56 16.39 11.65
CA GLU A 24 -15.65 15.52 12.38
C GLU A 24 -15.17 14.34 11.51
N GLU A 25 -16.02 13.83 10.62
CA GLU A 25 -15.66 12.84 9.60
C GLU A 25 -14.60 13.39 8.64
N VAL A 26 -14.79 14.60 8.09
CA VAL A 26 -13.79 15.25 7.21
C VAL A 26 -12.50 15.56 7.98
N LYS A 27 -12.58 15.99 9.24
CA LYS A 27 -11.38 16.21 10.07
C LYS A 27 -10.59 14.92 10.29
N CYS A 28 -11.28 13.78 10.43
CA CYS A 28 -10.65 12.47 10.51
C CYS A 28 -9.94 12.09 9.20
N LEU A 29 -10.56 12.36 8.05
CA LEU A 29 -9.93 12.18 6.75
C LEU A 29 -8.70 13.08 6.57
N ALA A 30 -8.80 14.35 6.96
CA ALA A 30 -7.68 15.29 6.91
C ALA A 30 -6.48 14.83 7.75
N ARG A 31 -6.72 14.21 8.91
CA ARG A 31 -5.66 13.61 9.74
C ARG A 31 -4.98 12.41 9.08
N THR A 32 -5.66 11.75 8.14
CA THR A 32 -5.18 10.56 7.42
C THR A 32 -4.28 10.94 6.23
N VAL A 33 -4.40 12.17 5.72
CA VAL A 33 -3.64 12.68 4.56
C VAL A 33 -2.11 12.57 4.72
N PRO A 34 -1.49 12.90 5.87
CA PRO A 34 -0.04 12.75 6.03
C PRO A 34 0.45 11.31 5.90
N ILE A 35 -0.31 10.34 6.41
CA ILE A 35 0.00 8.90 6.28
C ILE A 35 -0.20 8.43 4.84
N TRP A 36 -1.29 8.87 4.21
CA TRP A 36 -1.56 8.62 2.79
C TRP A 36 -0.43 9.14 1.91
N ALA A 37 0.06 10.37 2.15
CA ALA A 37 1.17 10.96 1.43
C ALA A 37 2.47 10.14 1.54
N ALA A 38 2.79 9.61 2.72
CA ALA A 38 3.93 8.72 2.90
C ALA A 38 3.76 7.39 2.12
N GLY A 39 2.54 6.90 1.98
CA GLY A 39 2.21 5.73 1.15
C GLY A 39 2.48 5.95 -0.35
N ILE A 40 2.27 7.17 -0.86
CA ILE A 40 2.51 7.53 -2.27
C ILE A 40 3.97 7.28 -2.66
N LEU A 41 4.92 7.69 -1.81
CA LEU A 41 6.35 7.45 -2.05
C LEU A 41 6.70 5.96 -2.04
N GLY A 42 6.01 5.16 -1.24
CA GLY A 42 6.14 3.69 -1.28
C GLY A 42 5.71 3.11 -2.63
N PHE A 43 4.59 3.59 -3.18
CA PHE A 43 4.12 3.20 -4.51
C PHE A 43 5.03 3.70 -5.64
N THR A 44 5.74 4.81 -5.46
CA THR A 44 6.70 5.31 -6.46
C THR A 44 7.83 4.29 -6.69
N ALA A 45 8.37 3.69 -5.63
CA ALA A 45 9.38 2.63 -5.76
C ALA A 45 8.84 1.40 -6.51
N MET A 46 7.57 1.05 -6.27
CA MET A 46 6.89 -0.05 -6.98
C MET A 46 6.67 0.27 -8.47
N ALA A 47 6.29 1.50 -8.80
CA ALA A 47 6.08 1.91 -10.18
C ALA A 47 7.37 1.77 -11.02
N GLN A 48 8.51 2.09 -10.43
CA GLN A 48 9.81 2.02 -11.10
C GLN A 48 10.34 0.58 -11.25
N GLN A 49 10.02 -0.31 -10.31
CA GLN A 49 10.27 -1.74 -10.45
C GLN A 49 9.61 -2.29 -11.72
N GLY A 50 8.35 -1.90 -11.99
CA GLY A 50 7.61 -2.36 -13.17
C GLY A 50 8.27 -2.04 -14.51
N THR A 51 9.03 -0.94 -14.61
CA THR A 51 9.71 -0.53 -15.84
C THR A 51 11.16 -1.02 -15.92
N PHE A 52 11.93 -0.83 -14.87
CA PHE A 52 13.37 -1.09 -14.92
C PHE A 52 13.73 -2.58 -14.79
N ILE A 53 12.94 -3.40 -14.10
CA ILE A 53 13.17 -4.87 -14.08
C ILE A 53 13.13 -5.44 -15.50
N VAL A 54 12.16 -5.01 -16.31
CA VAL A 54 12.02 -5.49 -17.69
C VAL A 54 13.25 -5.08 -18.50
N SER A 55 13.73 -3.85 -18.31
CA SER A 55 14.93 -3.34 -18.98
C SER A 55 16.21 -4.10 -18.58
N GLN A 56 16.37 -4.40 -17.28
CA GLN A 56 17.47 -5.25 -16.78
C GLN A 56 17.40 -6.65 -17.38
N ALA A 57 16.22 -7.27 -17.34
CA ALA A 57 16.01 -8.63 -17.82
C ALA A 57 16.26 -8.80 -19.32
N LEU A 58 15.97 -7.78 -20.14
CA LEU A 58 16.29 -7.79 -21.56
C LEU A 58 17.80 -7.84 -21.84
N LYS A 59 18.62 -7.43 -20.87
CA LYS A 59 20.09 -7.41 -20.94
C LYS A 59 20.75 -8.49 -20.08
N MET A 60 19.99 -9.50 -19.67
CA MET A 60 20.45 -10.66 -18.90
C MET A 60 20.11 -11.97 -19.63
N ASP A 61 20.74 -13.05 -19.23
CA ASP A 61 20.38 -14.37 -19.72
C ASP A 61 19.08 -14.85 -19.06
N ARG A 62 18.03 -14.97 -19.88
CA ARG A 62 16.68 -15.37 -19.47
C ARG A 62 16.43 -16.88 -19.60
N HIS A 63 17.44 -17.67 -19.95
CA HIS A 63 17.29 -19.12 -20.06
C HIS A 63 17.17 -19.79 -18.68
N LEU A 64 16.14 -20.61 -18.54
CA LEU A 64 15.94 -21.54 -17.44
C LEU A 64 16.18 -22.95 -17.98
N GLY A 65 17.44 -23.37 -17.92
CA GLY A 65 17.89 -24.59 -18.57
C GLY A 65 17.98 -24.47 -20.10
N PRO A 66 18.12 -25.60 -20.82
CA PRO A 66 18.52 -25.59 -22.22
C PRO A 66 17.42 -25.24 -23.23
N LYS A 67 16.14 -25.24 -22.84
CA LYS A 67 15.00 -25.15 -23.78
C LYS A 67 13.97 -24.07 -23.45
N PHE A 68 14.08 -23.42 -22.30
CA PHE A 68 13.06 -22.48 -21.85
C PHE A 68 13.67 -21.11 -21.60
N GLN A 69 13.09 -20.08 -22.20
CA GLN A 69 13.48 -18.69 -22.01
C GLN A 69 12.31 -17.91 -21.42
N ILE A 70 12.51 -17.32 -20.25
CA ILE A 70 11.46 -16.55 -19.57
C ILE A 70 11.23 -15.23 -20.32
N PRO A 71 9.98 -14.85 -20.63
CA PRO A 71 9.66 -13.50 -21.12
C PRO A 71 10.04 -12.43 -20.08
N ALA A 72 10.75 -11.37 -20.46
CA ALA A 72 11.20 -10.33 -19.53
C ALA A 72 10.04 -9.69 -18.72
N GLY A 73 8.89 -9.47 -19.38
CA GLY A 73 7.69 -8.91 -18.73
C GLY A 73 7.02 -9.84 -17.72
N SER A 74 7.33 -11.14 -17.72
CA SER A 74 6.72 -12.10 -16.78
C SER A 74 7.42 -12.18 -15.42
N LEU A 75 8.55 -11.49 -15.23
CA LEU A 75 9.30 -11.53 -13.97
C LEU A 75 8.53 -10.95 -12.79
N GLY A 76 7.57 -10.06 -13.02
CA GLY A 76 6.66 -9.57 -11.98
C GLY A 76 5.83 -10.68 -11.31
N VAL A 77 5.67 -11.86 -11.95
CA VAL A 77 4.98 -13.00 -11.33
C VAL A 77 5.65 -13.46 -10.04
N VAL A 78 6.96 -13.25 -9.89
CA VAL A 78 7.68 -13.62 -8.66
C VAL A 78 7.14 -12.86 -7.44
N SER A 79 6.84 -11.56 -7.56
CA SER A 79 6.26 -10.80 -6.44
C SER A 79 4.86 -11.29 -6.10
N PHE A 80 4.03 -11.60 -7.11
CA PHE A 80 2.69 -12.16 -6.90
C PHE A 80 2.72 -13.53 -6.22
N ILE A 81 3.68 -14.41 -6.56
CA ILE A 81 3.87 -15.69 -5.87
C ILE A 81 4.21 -15.45 -4.40
N VAL A 82 5.11 -14.51 -4.10
CA VAL A 82 5.48 -14.17 -2.72
C VAL A 82 4.27 -13.66 -1.94
N ILE A 83 3.45 -12.78 -2.52
CA ILE A 83 2.22 -12.30 -1.90
C ILE A 83 1.26 -13.48 -1.65
N GLY A 84 1.04 -14.32 -2.66
CA GLY A 84 0.14 -15.47 -2.58
C GLY A 84 0.54 -16.50 -1.52
N LEU A 85 1.85 -16.67 -1.26
CA LEU A 85 2.35 -17.52 -0.19
C LEU A 85 2.36 -16.82 1.16
N TRP A 86 2.68 -15.52 1.19
CA TRP A 86 2.83 -14.75 2.42
C TRP A 86 1.50 -14.43 3.09
N VAL A 87 0.45 -14.07 2.34
CA VAL A 87 -0.87 -13.74 2.89
C VAL A 87 -1.45 -14.88 3.74
N PRO A 88 -1.59 -16.13 3.25
CA PRO A 88 -2.14 -17.21 4.06
C PRO A 88 -1.23 -17.57 5.24
N PHE A 89 0.10 -17.45 5.07
CA PHE A 89 1.06 -17.63 6.17
C PHE A 89 0.87 -16.57 7.26
N TYR A 90 0.74 -15.31 6.87
CA TYR A 90 0.54 -14.19 7.77
C TYR A 90 -0.77 -14.34 8.54
N ASP A 91 -1.87 -14.63 7.85
CA ASP A 91 -3.20 -14.73 8.47
C ASP A 91 -3.33 -15.95 9.39
N ARG A 92 -2.76 -17.11 9.01
CA ARG A 92 -2.88 -18.35 9.80
C ARG A 92 -1.85 -18.50 10.91
N ILE A 93 -0.67 -17.93 10.76
CA ILE A 93 0.45 -18.17 11.69
C ILE A 93 0.84 -16.89 12.40
N CYS A 94 1.12 -15.81 11.67
CA CYS A 94 1.59 -14.56 12.27
C CYS A 94 0.49 -13.92 13.12
N VAL A 95 -0.70 -13.68 12.57
CA VAL A 95 -1.81 -13.01 13.28
C VAL A 95 -2.16 -13.69 14.60
N PRO A 96 -2.43 -15.00 14.69
CA PRO A 96 -2.77 -15.63 15.96
C PRO A 96 -1.60 -15.65 16.95
N THR A 97 -0.37 -15.78 16.47
CA THR A 97 0.83 -15.73 17.34
C THR A 97 1.04 -14.32 17.90
N LEU A 98 0.96 -13.32 17.04
CA LEU A 98 1.08 -11.92 17.41
C LEU A 98 -0.05 -11.51 18.35
N ARG A 99 -1.30 -11.92 18.11
CA ARG A 99 -2.44 -11.64 18.99
C ARG A 99 -2.23 -12.19 20.40
N LYS A 100 -1.58 -13.35 20.56
CA LYS A 100 -1.22 -13.91 21.88
C LYS A 100 -0.18 -13.07 22.62
N ILE A 101 0.73 -12.42 21.89
CA ILE A 101 1.83 -11.64 22.47
C ILE A 101 1.42 -10.18 22.71
N THR A 102 0.83 -9.54 21.71
CA THR A 102 0.51 -8.10 21.72
C THR A 102 -0.87 -7.79 22.26
N LYS A 103 -1.74 -8.80 22.42
CA LYS A 103 -3.17 -8.66 22.78
C LYS A 103 -3.98 -7.76 21.84
N HIS A 104 -3.44 -7.44 20.67
CA HIS A 104 -4.11 -6.62 19.66
C HIS A 104 -4.87 -7.50 18.67
N GLU A 105 -6.10 -7.14 18.28
CA GLU A 105 -6.95 -7.99 17.41
C GLU A 105 -6.30 -8.35 16.07
N GLY A 106 -5.49 -7.44 15.50
CA GLY A 106 -4.74 -7.65 14.25
C GLY A 106 -3.30 -8.13 14.44
N GLY A 107 -2.86 -8.42 15.68
CA GLY A 107 -1.49 -8.82 15.99
C GLY A 107 -0.48 -7.66 16.02
N ILE A 108 -0.33 -6.90 14.94
CA ILE A 108 0.46 -5.65 14.89
C ILE A 108 -0.42 -4.46 14.52
N THR A 109 0.02 -3.25 14.83
CA THR A 109 -0.74 -2.05 14.44
C THR A 109 -0.66 -1.83 12.92
N LEU A 110 -1.70 -1.22 12.35
CA LEU A 110 -1.75 -0.91 10.92
C LEU A 110 -0.58 -0.02 10.47
N LEU A 111 -0.18 0.95 11.30
CA LEU A 111 0.96 1.81 10.99
C LEU A 111 2.28 1.03 11.07
N GLN A 112 2.45 0.09 12.01
CA GLN A 112 3.62 -0.80 12.01
C GLN A 112 3.69 -1.65 10.75
N ARG A 113 2.54 -2.20 10.30
CA ARG A 113 2.45 -2.99 9.08
C ARG A 113 2.92 -2.19 7.85
N ILE A 114 2.44 -0.95 7.70
CA ILE A 114 2.86 -0.04 6.63
C ILE A 114 4.37 0.28 6.74
N GLY A 115 4.86 0.56 7.95
CA GLY A 115 6.28 0.85 8.20
C GLY A 115 7.20 -0.33 7.83
N ILE A 116 6.81 -1.57 8.14
CA ILE A 116 7.53 -2.78 7.72
C ILE A 116 7.60 -2.87 6.18
N GLY A 117 6.50 -2.55 5.49
CA GLY A 117 6.48 -2.47 4.03
C GLY A 117 7.47 -1.45 3.48
N MET A 118 7.57 -0.26 4.09
CA MET A 118 8.56 0.76 3.70
C MET A 118 10.01 0.28 3.91
N VAL A 119 10.29 -0.45 4.99
CA VAL A 119 11.62 -1.05 5.20
C VAL A 119 11.96 -2.06 4.10
N PHE A 120 11.02 -2.95 3.75
CA PHE A 120 11.23 -3.89 2.64
C PHE A 120 11.42 -3.20 1.29
N SER A 121 10.74 -2.07 1.06
CA SER A 121 10.96 -1.24 -0.13
C SER A 121 12.40 -0.73 -0.21
N ILE A 122 12.93 -0.17 0.89
CA ILE A 122 14.32 0.32 0.96
C ILE A 122 15.31 -0.82 0.72
N LEU A 123 15.12 -1.96 1.38
CA LEU A 123 15.97 -3.14 1.21
C LEU A 123 15.94 -3.64 -0.24
N SER A 124 14.76 -3.67 -0.86
CA SER A 124 14.59 -4.06 -2.27
C SER A 124 15.38 -3.13 -3.20
N MET A 125 15.33 -1.82 -2.99
CA MET A 125 16.09 -0.85 -3.79
C MET A 125 17.60 -0.98 -3.59
N ILE A 126 18.07 -1.22 -2.36
CA ILE A 126 19.49 -1.46 -2.09
C ILE A 126 19.97 -2.73 -2.82
N VAL A 127 19.22 -3.83 -2.71
CA VAL A 127 19.55 -5.08 -3.39
C VAL A 127 19.53 -4.90 -4.90
N ALA A 128 18.56 -4.17 -5.45
CA ALA A 128 18.51 -3.86 -6.88
C ALA A 128 19.72 -3.06 -7.35
N GLY A 129 20.16 -2.07 -6.57
CA GLY A 129 21.38 -1.30 -6.84
C GLY A 129 22.65 -2.15 -6.82
N LEU A 130 22.75 -3.10 -5.89
CA LEU A 130 23.88 -4.04 -5.80
C LEU A 130 23.91 -5.01 -6.98
N VAL A 131 22.76 -5.62 -7.30
CA VAL A 131 22.62 -6.55 -8.43
C VAL A 131 22.92 -5.84 -9.75
N GLU A 132 22.42 -4.61 -9.92
CA GLU A 132 22.65 -3.83 -11.14
C GLU A 132 24.13 -3.47 -11.32
N LYS A 133 24.82 -3.12 -10.23
CA LYS A 133 26.26 -2.86 -10.27
C LYS A 133 27.01 -4.10 -10.78
N VAL A 134 26.73 -5.27 -10.21
CA VAL A 134 27.35 -6.54 -10.65
C VAL A 134 27.00 -6.84 -12.11
N ARG A 135 25.72 -6.71 -12.50
CA ARG A 135 25.25 -6.96 -13.86
C ARG A 135 25.99 -6.08 -14.87
N ARG A 136 26.11 -4.79 -14.60
CA ARG A 136 26.80 -3.84 -15.48
C ARG A 136 28.30 -4.15 -15.54
N ASP A 137 28.95 -4.40 -14.42
CA ASP A 137 30.39 -4.69 -14.39
C ASP A 137 30.71 -5.96 -15.20
N VAL A 138 29.86 -6.98 -15.12
CA VAL A 138 29.96 -8.21 -15.93
C VAL A 138 29.71 -7.94 -17.42
N ALA A 139 28.72 -7.11 -17.75
CA ALA A 139 28.41 -6.73 -19.13
C ALA A 139 29.56 -5.96 -19.80
N ASN A 140 30.18 -5.04 -19.06
CA ASN A 140 31.29 -4.23 -19.57
C ASN A 140 32.61 -5.02 -19.66
N SER A 141 32.79 -6.01 -18.78
CA SER A 141 33.96 -6.90 -18.83
C SER A 141 33.86 -7.97 -19.93
N ASN A 142 32.63 -8.33 -20.34
CA ASN A 142 32.36 -9.32 -21.39
C ASN A 142 31.50 -8.69 -22.50
N PRO A 143 32.08 -7.78 -23.32
CA PRO A 143 31.33 -7.09 -24.35
C PRO A 143 30.79 -8.08 -25.38
N ASN A 144 29.47 -8.20 -25.42
CA ASN A 144 28.72 -8.97 -26.39
C ASN A 144 28.11 -7.98 -27.41
N PRO A 145 28.06 -8.28 -28.72
CA PRO A 145 27.40 -7.43 -29.73
C PRO A 145 25.95 -7.05 -29.39
N LEU A 146 25.23 -7.85 -28.59
CA LEU A 146 23.87 -7.54 -28.12
C LEU A 146 23.83 -6.80 -26.77
N GLY A 147 24.98 -6.61 -26.11
CA GLY A 147 25.10 -6.04 -24.78
C GLY A 147 24.45 -6.90 -23.68
N ILE A 148 24.24 -8.19 -23.92
CA ILE A 148 23.65 -9.11 -22.94
C ILE A 148 24.76 -9.56 -21.98
N ALA A 149 24.58 -9.30 -20.69
CA ALA A 149 25.47 -9.80 -19.66
C ALA A 149 25.32 -11.33 -19.55
N PRO A 150 26.41 -12.11 -19.48
CA PRO A 150 26.38 -13.53 -19.16
C PRO A 150 26.02 -13.77 -17.68
N MET A 151 24.88 -13.25 -17.25
CA MET A 151 24.36 -13.29 -15.90
C MET A 151 22.90 -13.74 -15.95
N SER A 152 22.56 -14.77 -15.17
CA SER A 152 21.20 -15.30 -15.14
C SER A 152 20.22 -14.30 -14.54
N VAL A 153 19.03 -14.22 -15.14
CA VAL A 153 17.90 -13.41 -14.68
C VAL A 153 17.44 -13.77 -13.25
N MET A 154 17.80 -14.96 -12.75
CA MET A 154 17.54 -15.38 -11.37
C MET A 154 18.12 -14.43 -10.31
N TRP A 155 19.17 -13.67 -10.66
CA TRP A 155 19.73 -12.66 -9.77
C TRP A 155 18.78 -11.49 -9.48
N LEU A 156 17.71 -11.31 -10.25
CA LEU A 156 16.64 -10.34 -9.96
C LEU A 156 15.62 -10.87 -8.94
N PHE A 157 15.67 -12.15 -8.57
CA PHE A 157 14.70 -12.74 -7.66
C PHE A 157 14.78 -12.16 -6.23
N PRO A 158 15.97 -11.91 -5.64
CA PRO A 158 16.06 -11.30 -4.32
C PRO A 158 15.33 -9.95 -4.21
N GLN A 159 15.52 -9.04 -5.17
CA GLN A 159 14.79 -7.75 -5.20
C GLN A 159 13.28 -7.95 -5.42
N LEU A 160 12.89 -8.91 -6.26
CA LEU A 160 11.48 -9.27 -6.53
C LEU A 160 10.76 -9.90 -5.33
N ILE A 161 11.49 -10.66 -4.51
CA ILE A 161 10.94 -11.25 -3.29
C ILE A 161 10.73 -10.15 -2.23
N LEU A 162 11.72 -9.27 -2.07
CA LEU A 162 11.62 -8.14 -1.13
C LEU A 162 10.49 -7.18 -1.52
N ILE A 163 10.31 -6.89 -2.81
CA ILE A 163 9.18 -6.06 -3.25
C ILE A 163 7.84 -6.77 -3.04
N GLY A 164 7.76 -8.09 -3.24
CA GLY A 164 6.56 -8.87 -2.91
C GLY A 164 6.16 -8.75 -1.44
N PHE A 165 7.13 -8.79 -0.51
CA PHE A 165 6.86 -8.50 0.91
C PHE A 165 6.43 -7.05 1.12
N CYS A 166 7.12 -6.08 0.50
CA CYS A 166 6.72 -4.68 0.56
C CYS A 166 5.26 -4.50 0.14
N GLU A 167 4.85 -5.09 -0.98
CA GLU A 167 3.48 -5.05 -1.50
C GLU A 167 2.49 -5.66 -0.52
N ALA A 168 2.76 -6.87 -0.02
CA ALA A 168 1.88 -7.54 0.93
C ALA A 168 1.68 -6.75 2.24
N PHE A 169 2.72 -6.09 2.73
CA PHE A 169 2.62 -5.30 3.96
C PHE A 169 2.01 -3.92 3.73
N ASN A 170 2.43 -3.23 2.67
CA ASN A 170 2.04 -1.85 2.39
C ASN A 170 0.63 -1.76 1.81
N ILE A 171 0.31 -2.50 0.74
CA ILE A 171 -1.03 -2.46 0.12
C ILE A 171 -2.09 -2.91 1.11
N ILE A 172 -1.89 -4.06 1.77
CA ILE A 172 -2.89 -4.59 2.70
C ILE A 172 -3.03 -3.66 3.91
N GLY A 173 -1.91 -3.13 4.43
CA GLY A 173 -1.93 -2.16 5.52
C GLY A 173 -2.67 -0.88 5.16
N LEU A 174 -2.50 -0.37 3.93
CA LEU A 174 -3.14 0.86 3.48
C LEU A 174 -4.63 0.67 3.19
N ILE A 175 -5.02 -0.45 2.56
CA ILE A 175 -6.43 -0.79 2.32
C ILE A 175 -7.16 -0.97 3.65
N GLU A 176 -6.59 -1.72 4.59
CA GLU A 176 -7.23 -1.92 5.90
C GLU A 176 -7.27 -0.62 6.71
N PHE A 177 -6.24 0.22 6.61
CA PHE A 177 -6.23 1.55 7.23
C PHE A 177 -7.33 2.45 6.69
N PHE A 178 -7.54 2.52 5.36
CA PHE A 178 -8.65 3.30 4.82
C PHE A 178 -10.01 2.70 5.18
N ASN A 179 -10.17 1.39 5.14
CA ASN A 179 -11.43 0.77 5.53
C ASN A 179 -11.78 1.02 7.01
N ARG A 180 -10.79 1.12 7.91
CA ARG A 180 -11.05 1.44 9.33
C ARG A 180 -11.24 2.93 9.62
N GLN A 181 -10.60 3.81 8.85
CA GLN A 181 -10.66 5.25 9.12
C GLN A 181 -11.83 5.95 8.42
N PHE A 182 -12.25 5.44 7.26
CA PHE A 182 -13.39 5.99 6.54
C PHE A 182 -14.69 5.40 7.11
N PRO A 183 -15.73 6.22 7.34
CA PRO A 183 -17.03 5.71 7.77
C PRO A 183 -17.66 4.82 6.69
N ASP A 184 -18.52 3.88 7.09
CA ASP A 184 -19.06 2.84 6.21
C ASP A 184 -19.75 3.37 4.94
N HIS A 185 -20.36 4.55 5.02
CA HIS A 185 -21.03 5.20 3.89
C HIS A 185 -20.06 5.90 2.91
N MET A 186 -18.76 6.01 3.24
CA MET A 186 -17.72 6.65 2.42
C MET A 186 -16.72 5.66 1.80
N ARG A 187 -17.04 4.35 1.74
CA ARG A 187 -16.14 3.34 1.15
C ARG A 187 -15.73 3.63 -0.31
N SER A 188 -16.61 4.24 -1.11
CA SER A 188 -16.28 4.68 -2.46
C SER A 188 -15.15 5.72 -2.48
N VAL A 189 -15.15 6.64 -1.51
CA VAL A 189 -14.10 7.66 -1.34
C VAL A 189 -12.77 7.00 -0.95
N ALA A 190 -12.79 5.99 -0.07
CA ALA A 190 -11.58 5.23 0.29
C ALA A 190 -10.93 4.56 -0.94
N ASN A 191 -11.73 3.92 -1.79
CA ASN A 191 -11.24 3.31 -3.04
C ASN A 191 -10.70 4.34 -4.04
N ALA A 192 -11.34 5.52 -4.11
CA ALA A 192 -10.84 6.62 -4.92
C ALA A 192 -9.49 7.13 -4.40
N PHE A 193 -9.32 7.29 -3.08
CA PHE A 193 -8.05 7.70 -2.46
C PHE A 193 -6.92 6.72 -2.75
N PHE A 194 -7.20 5.41 -2.71
CA PHE A 194 -6.23 4.38 -3.06
C PHE A 194 -5.81 4.46 -4.54
N SER A 195 -6.78 4.59 -5.45
CA SER A 195 -6.49 4.77 -6.88
C SER A 195 -5.71 6.07 -7.15
N CYS A 196 -6.06 7.15 -6.46
CA CYS A 196 -5.33 8.41 -6.51
C CYS A 196 -3.89 8.27 -6.01
N SER A 197 -3.63 7.44 -4.97
CA SER A 197 -2.26 7.16 -4.54
C SER A 197 -1.42 6.57 -5.67
N PHE A 198 -1.97 5.59 -6.38
CA PHE A 198 -1.29 4.95 -7.51
C PHE A 198 -1.03 5.94 -8.65
N ALA A 199 -2.02 6.77 -8.99
CA ALA A 199 -1.86 7.79 -10.01
C ALA A 199 -0.77 8.79 -9.62
N LEU A 200 -0.83 9.35 -8.41
CA LEU A 200 0.15 10.33 -7.94
C LEU A 200 1.55 9.73 -7.84
N ALA A 201 1.67 8.47 -7.43
CA ALA A 201 2.94 7.77 -7.37
C ALA A 201 3.59 7.60 -8.75
N ASN A 202 2.78 7.34 -9.79
CA ASN A 202 3.24 7.29 -11.18
C ASN A 202 3.67 8.68 -11.68
N TYR A 203 2.94 9.75 -11.35
CA TYR A 203 3.36 11.12 -11.68
C TYR A 203 4.68 11.48 -10.99
N VAL A 204 4.82 11.18 -9.69
CA VAL A 204 6.07 11.40 -8.94
C VAL A 204 7.20 10.57 -9.57
N SER A 205 6.94 9.33 -9.97
CA SER A 205 7.93 8.50 -10.68
C SER A 205 8.40 9.15 -11.98
N SER A 206 7.48 9.63 -12.81
CA SER A 206 7.81 10.33 -14.06
C SER A 206 8.59 11.62 -13.82
N ILE A 207 8.22 12.40 -12.80
CA ILE A 207 8.96 13.61 -12.40
C ILE A 207 10.38 13.22 -11.97
N LEU A 208 10.54 12.21 -11.11
CA LEU A 208 11.85 11.75 -10.65
C LEU A 208 12.74 11.32 -11.81
N VAL A 209 12.22 10.51 -12.75
CA VAL A 209 12.95 10.10 -13.96
C VAL A 209 13.35 11.32 -14.80
N THR A 210 12.45 12.27 -15.01
CA THR A 210 12.72 13.48 -15.79
C THR A 210 13.76 14.38 -15.10
N THR A 211 13.67 14.54 -13.78
CA THR A 211 14.64 15.30 -12.99
C THR A 211 16.02 14.65 -13.06
N VAL A 212 16.11 13.32 -12.91
CA VAL A 212 17.38 12.61 -13.04
C VAL A 212 17.97 12.79 -14.43
N HIS A 213 17.15 12.69 -15.48
CA HIS A 213 17.57 12.92 -16.86
C HIS A 213 18.17 14.32 -17.05
N ASN A 214 17.51 15.36 -16.53
CA ASN A 214 17.94 16.75 -16.68
C ASN A 214 19.17 17.10 -15.83
N VAL A 215 19.29 16.54 -14.62
CA VAL A 215 20.40 16.85 -13.70
C VAL A 215 21.66 16.08 -14.09
N THR A 216 21.49 14.87 -14.62
CA THR A 216 22.62 13.97 -14.86
C THR A 216 23.08 13.98 -16.31
N GLY A 217 22.18 14.22 -17.27
CA GLY A 217 22.53 14.39 -18.67
C GLY A 217 23.34 15.66 -18.87
N THR A 218 24.64 15.52 -19.16
CA THR A 218 25.50 16.64 -19.58
C THR A 218 25.99 16.37 -21.00
N HIS A 219 26.29 17.41 -21.79
CA HIS A 219 26.81 17.26 -23.16
C HIS A 219 28.04 16.32 -23.29
N SER A 220 28.76 16.06 -22.21
CA SER A 220 29.96 15.20 -22.16
C SER A 220 29.74 13.81 -21.52
N HIS A 221 28.63 13.57 -20.81
CA HIS A 221 28.40 12.31 -20.08
C HIS A 221 26.98 11.78 -20.29
N PRO A 222 26.82 10.48 -20.58
CA PRO A 222 25.50 9.86 -20.68
C PRO A 222 24.77 9.91 -19.34
N ASP A 223 23.45 10.19 -19.40
CA ASP A 223 22.55 10.19 -18.24
C ASP A 223 22.57 8.86 -17.46
N TRP A 224 22.16 8.86 -16.19
CA TRP A 224 21.99 7.62 -15.43
C TRP A 224 20.96 6.68 -16.08
N LEU A 225 19.93 7.23 -16.73
CA LEU A 225 18.82 6.50 -17.34
C LEU A 225 18.86 6.53 -18.88
N THR A 226 20.05 6.31 -19.48
CA THR A 226 20.17 6.16 -20.95
C THR A 226 19.38 4.96 -21.47
N ASN A 227 18.99 5.01 -22.75
CA ASN A 227 18.38 3.89 -23.47
C ASN A 227 19.22 2.61 -23.41
N ASP A 228 20.54 2.72 -23.39
CA ASP A 228 21.42 1.60 -23.06
C ASP A 228 21.73 1.58 -21.56
N ILE A 229 21.11 0.64 -20.86
CA ILE A 229 21.29 0.39 -19.43
C ILE A 229 22.74 0.00 -19.07
N ASN A 230 23.52 -0.52 -20.01
CA ASN A 230 24.94 -0.85 -19.77
C ASN A 230 25.82 0.40 -19.72
N ALA A 231 25.48 1.43 -20.52
CA ALA A 231 26.14 2.73 -20.50
C ALA A 231 25.66 3.59 -19.32
N GLY A 232 24.42 3.37 -18.87
CA GLY A 232 23.81 4.08 -17.77
C GLY A 232 24.30 3.69 -16.37
N ARG A 233 23.81 4.45 -15.38
CA ARG A 233 24.06 4.26 -13.95
C ARG A 233 22.75 3.99 -13.22
N LEU A 234 22.02 2.95 -13.65
CA LEU A 234 20.78 2.55 -13.00
C LEU A 234 20.99 2.15 -11.52
N ASP A 235 22.19 1.65 -11.18
CA ASP A 235 22.62 1.43 -9.79
C ASP A 235 22.46 2.69 -8.92
N TYR A 236 22.91 3.85 -9.41
CA TYR A 236 22.77 5.13 -8.70
C TYR A 236 21.32 5.58 -8.57
N PHE A 237 20.50 5.33 -9.58
CA PHE A 237 19.07 5.61 -9.50
C PHE A 237 18.39 4.76 -8.42
N TYR A 238 18.72 3.47 -8.30
CA TYR A 238 18.21 2.63 -7.20
C TYR A 238 18.68 3.10 -5.83
N TYR A 239 19.94 3.52 -5.67
CA TYR A 239 20.41 4.10 -4.40
C TYR A 239 19.73 5.43 -4.07
N LEU A 240 19.43 6.27 -5.07
CA LEU A 240 18.65 7.49 -4.89
C LEU A 240 17.27 7.18 -4.32
N LEU A 241 16.57 6.18 -4.88
CA LEU A 241 15.26 5.75 -4.38
C LEU A 241 15.35 5.16 -2.98
N ALA A 242 16.40 4.40 -2.67
CA ALA A 242 16.64 3.92 -1.32
C ALA A 242 16.79 5.10 -0.34
N GLY A 243 17.55 6.14 -0.73
CA GLY A 243 17.71 7.37 0.05
C GLY A 243 16.38 8.12 0.28
N ILE A 244 15.60 8.32 -0.79
CA ILE A 244 14.25 8.90 -0.69
C ILE A 244 13.35 8.04 0.20
N GLY A 245 13.44 6.71 0.09
CA GLY A 245 12.73 5.75 0.92
C GLY A 245 13.07 5.88 2.40
N VAL A 246 14.36 6.05 2.75
CA VAL A 246 14.80 6.29 4.13
C VAL A 246 14.24 7.60 4.68
N LEU A 247 14.28 8.67 3.89
CA LEU A 247 13.68 9.96 4.28
C LEU A 247 12.16 9.83 4.46
N ASN A 248 11.49 9.10 3.58
CA ASN A 248 10.06 8.81 3.70
C ASN A 248 9.75 7.98 4.95
N LEU A 249 10.58 6.99 5.28
CA LEU A 249 10.41 6.21 6.50
C LEU A 249 10.59 7.10 7.75
N ALA A 250 11.57 7.99 7.76
CA ALA A 250 11.75 8.93 8.87
C ALA A 250 10.54 9.88 9.02
N TYR A 251 10.03 10.41 7.90
CA TYR A 251 8.81 11.21 7.87
C TYR A 251 7.60 10.40 8.37
N PHE A 252 7.43 9.17 7.89
CA PHE A 252 6.36 8.28 8.31
C PHE A 252 6.42 7.98 9.80
N LEU A 253 7.60 7.69 10.35
CA LEU A 253 7.79 7.45 11.77
C LEU A 253 7.40 8.68 12.59
N TYR A 254 7.85 9.87 12.19
CA TYR A 254 7.49 11.12 12.85
C TYR A 254 5.98 11.39 12.85
N VAL A 255 5.31 11.19 11.71
CA VAL A 255 3.86 11.32 11.58
C VAL A 255 3.14 10.25 12.40
N SER A 256 3.61 9.00 12.35
CA SER A 256 2.99 7.86 13.04
C SER A 256 3.00 8.03 14.56
N GLN A 257 4.08 8.59 15.13
CA GLN A 257 4.19 8.85 16.56
C GLN A 257 3.20 9.90 17.04
N ARG A 258 2.81 10.83 16.17
CA ARG A 258 1.84 11.89 16.47
C ARG A 258 0.41 11.53 16.06
N TYR A 259 0.22 10.39 15.41
CA TYR A 259 -1.07 9.95 14.93
C TYR A 259 -1.85 9.24 16.04
N HIS A 260 -2.94 9.85 16.50
CA HIS A 260 -3.91 9.17 17.36
C HIS A 260 -4.90 8.40 16.48
N TYR A 261 -5.02 7.10 16.74
CA TYR A 261 -6.09 6.28 16.16
C TYR A 261 -7.45 6.83 16.60
N LYS A 262 -8.43 6.79 15.68
CA LYS A 262 -9.83 7.08 15.99
C LYS A 262 -10.30 6.09 17.07
N GLY A 263 -10.92 6.61 18.13
CA GLY A 263 -11.19 5.94 19.39
C GLY A 263 -11.35 4.41 19.34
N SER A 264 -10.38 3.71 19.91
CA SER A 264 -10.67 2.47 20.61
C SER A 264 -11.56 2.86 21.79
N VAL A 265 -12.87 2.78 21.63
CA VAL A 265 -13.73 2.57 22.79
C VAL A 265 -13.22 1.27 23.37
N ASP A 266 -12.51 1.38 24.48
CA ASP A 266 -12.17 0.29 25.36
C ASP A 266 -13.50 -0.40 25.67
N ILE A 267 -13.81 -1.50 24.99
CA ILE A 267 -14.87 -2.41 25.43
C ILE A 267 -14.27 -3.10 26.66
N GLN A 268 -14.21 -2.36 27.76
CA GLN A 268 -14.44 -2.96 29.06
C GLN A 268 -15.85 -3.51 28.97
N GLU A 269 -15.96 -4.82 28.73
CA GLU A 269 -17.12 -5.61 29.08
C GLU A 269 -17.44 -5.29 30.55
N LYS A 270 -18.32 -4.31 30.79
CA LYS A 270 -19.13 -4.32 31.99
C LYS A 270 -20.09 -5.50 31.81
N PRO A 271 -20.09 -6.48 32.71
CA PRO A 271 -21.08 -7.55 32.64
C PRO A 271 -22.45 -6.88 32.73
N GLN A 272 -23.25 -7.03 31.68
CA GLN A 272 -24.68 -6.80 31.76
C GLN A 272 -25.25 -7.98 32.53
N ASP A 273 -25.53 -7.77 33.81
CA ASP A 273 -26.37 -8.65 34.60
C ASP A 273 -27.76 -8.66 33.95
N VAL A 274 -28.04 -9.73 33.19
CA VAL A 274 -29.37 -10.01 32.66
C VAL A 274 -30.21 -10.56 33.82
N GLU A 275 -30.93 -9.68 34.51
CA GLU A 275 -32.06 -10.08 35.34
C GLU A 275 -33.20 -10.54 34.42
N LEU A 276 -33.34 -11.85 34.29
CA LEU A 276 -34.51 -12.51 33.73
C LEU A 276 -35.62 -12.51 34.80
N GLY A 277 -36.62 -11.66 34.65
CA GLY A 277 -37.69 -11.52 35.64
C GLY A 277 -39.04 -11.10 35.04
N SER A 278 -39.72 -12.07 34.43
CA SER A 278 -41.17 -12.16 34.19
C SER A 278 -42.05 -11.02 34.73
N LYS A 279 -42.75 -10.33 33.80
CA LYS A 279 -44.21 -10.10 33.89
C LYS A 279 -44.74 -9.58 32.55
N VAL A 280 -45.37 -10.49 31.81
CA VAL A 280 -46.27 -10.18 30.70
C VAL A 280 -47.58 -9.70 31.33
N GLU A 281 -47.89 -8.42 31.20
CA GLU A 281 -49.20 -7.86 31.50
C GLU A 281 -50.02 -7.88 30.20
N LEU A 282 -50.98 -8.80 30.14
CA LEU A 282 -51.90 -9.01 29.03
C LEU A 282 -53.06 -8.00 29.13
N ASP A 283 -53.07 -6.99 28.27
CA ASP A 283 -54.26 -6.17 28.05
C ASP A 283 -55.34 -6.98 27.33
N TYR A 284 -56.41 -7.29 28.07
CA TYR A 284 -57.55 -8.08 27.61
C TYR A 284 -58.70 -7.13 27.20
N TYR A 285 -58.94 -6.99 25.89
CA TYR A 285 -60.19 -6.45 25.35
C TYR A 285 -61.10 -7.61 24.92
N PRO A 286 -62.33 -7.77 25.45
CA PRO A 286 -63.32 -8.65 24.85
C PRO A 286 -64.20 -7.87 23.87
N ARG A 287 -64.27 -8.38 22.63
CA ARG A 287 -65.32 -8.06 21.65
C ARG A 287 -66.67 -8.51 22.18
N LYS A 288 -67.69 -7.66 22.02
CA LYS A 288 -69.10 -8.04 21.98
C LYS A 288 -69.34 -9.04 20.84
N ASN A 289 -70.12 -10.08 21.09
CA ASN A 289 -71.38 -10.32 20.39
C ASN A 289 -72.17 -11.50 21.00
N ASP A 290 -73.45 -11.19 21.21
CA ASP A 290 -74.65 -11.99 20.95
C ASP A 290 -75.11 -13.17 21.83
N GLU A 291 -76.42 -13.04 22.13
CA GLU A 291 -77.48 -14.05 22.18
C GLU A 291 -77.88 -14.74 23.50
N SER A 292 -79.12 -14.40 23.91
CA SER A 292 -80.16 -15.26 24.51
C SER A 292 -79.87 -15.87 25.90
N LYS A 293 -80.71 -15.75 26.93
CA LYS A 293 -82.17 -15.77 27.07
C LYS A 293 -82.56 -15.06 28.36
#